data_AF-A0A9D1B3M4-F1
#
_entry.id   AF-A0A9D1B3M4-F1
#
_cell.length_a   1.000
_cell.length_b   1.000
_cell.length_c   1.000
_cell.angle_alpha   90.00
_cell.angle_beta   90.00
_cell.angle_gamma   90.00
#
_symmetry.space_group_name_H-M   'P 1'
#
loop_
_entity.id
_entity.type
_entity.pdbx_description
1 polymer ?
#
loop_
_entity_poly.entity_id
_entity_poly.type
_entity_poly.pdbx_seq_one_letter_code
_entity_poly.pdbx_strand_id
1 'polypeptide(L)'
;DAIILEPEGRNTAPALTLAALTLAEADPATLMVVMPADHVIADREAFLAAVDRGSRHAEAGELVTFGIVADRPETGYGYIRRGDPLEAGAHRVAQFVEKPDRATAESYLDSGDYYWNSGIFLMRADRWLEEIGDHRPDILAACRQAVDGDGRDSDFLRLDKAAFLDCPSDSIDYAVMEKTGRAAVVPLEAGWSDVGCWSSIWDVSERDADGNVMRGDVLTHDVKNSLVMAESRCVAAVGVDDVIVVETADAVLVTDRKRCQEVKQIVSQLKDTEREEHRFHRRVYRPWGDYEGIDNGDRYQVKRLTVKPGAQLSLQMHHHRAEHWVVVSGTARVTRGDEVFLLSENESTYIPIGVRHRLENPGTIPLEIIEVQSGSYLGEDDIVRFEDIYDRCEG
;
A
#
# COMPACT_ATOMS: atom_id res chain seq x y z
N ASP A 1 6.38 2.73 19.06
CA ASP A 1 6.01 2.55 17.65
C ASP A 1 5.96 1.07 17.37
N ALA A 2 4.85 0.57 16.84
CA ALA A 2 4.66 -0.84 16.54
C ALA A 2 4.08 -0.99 15.14
N ILE A 3 4.68 -1.85 14.32
CA ILE A 3 4.18 -2.25 13.00
C ILE A 3 3.46 -3.57 13.17
N ILE A 4 2.15 -3.58 12.96
CA ILE A 4 1.34 -4.81 13.02
C ILE A 4 1.33 -5.43 11.62
N LEU A 5 1.76 -6.69 11.53
CA LEU A 5 1.85 -7.41 10.25
C LEU A 5 0.65 -8.35 10.09
N GLU A 6 -0.32 -7.93 9.29
CA GLU A 6 -1.43 -8.79 8.87
C GLU A 6 -0.91 -9.88 7.90
N PRO A 7 -1.15 -11.18 8.17
CA PRO A 7 -0.74 -12.25 7.28
C PRO A 7 -1.51 -12.27 5.95
N GLU A 8 -2.70 -11.66 5.91
CA GLU A 8 -3.55 -11.48 4.72
C GLU A 8 -4.46 -10.27 4.93
N GLY A 9 -4.81 -9.52 3.89
CA GLY A 9 -5.73 -8.38 4.02
C GLY A 9 -7.14 -8.82 4.39
N ARG A 10 -7.66 -8.34 5.51
CA ARG A 10 -9.05 -8.56 5.98
C ARG A 10 -9.88 -7.27 6.04
N ASN A 11 -9.50 -6.25 5.25
CA ASN A 11 -10.15 -4.94 5.18
C ASN A 11 -10.01 -4.13 6.50
N THR A 12 -10.68 -2.98 6.63
CA THR A 12 -10.33 -1.96 7.63
C THR A 12 -10.84 -2.23 9.04
N ALA A 13 -11.94 -2.97 9.24
CA ALA A 13 -12.45 -3.23 10.59
C ALA A 13 -11.52 -4.13 11.42
N PRO A 14 -10.98 -5.25 10.88
CA PRO A 14 -9.97 -6.05 11.58
C PRO A 14 -8.68 -5.26 11.86
N ALA A 15 -8.16 -4.53 10.87
CA ALA A 15 -6.94 -3.72 11.04
C ALA A 15 -7.06 -2.71 12.19
N LEU A 16 -8.18 -1.97 12.25
CA LEU A 16 -8.44 -1.03 13.34
C LEU A 16 -8.62 -1.76 14.69
N THR A 17 -9.28 -2.91 14.68
CA THR A 17 -9.47 -3.70 15.91
C THR A 17 -8.15 -4.17 16.51
N LEU A 18 -7.20 -4.60 15.67
CA LEU A 18 -5.85 -4.96 16.12
C LEU A 18 -5.12 -3.77 16.76
N ALA A 19 -5.19 -2.59 16.13
CA ALA A 19 -4.60 -1.37 16.66
C ALA A 19 -5.24 -0.98 18.01
N ALA A 20 -6.57 -1.03 18.09
CA ALA A 20 -7.31 -0.70 19.31
C ALA A 20 -7.00 -1.66 20.47
N LEU A 21 -6.89 -2.97 20.21
CA LEU A 21 -6.48 -3.95 21.22
C LEU A 21 -5.08 -3.64 21.74
N THR A 22 -4.14 -3.35 20.84
CA THR A 22 -2.74 -3.05 21.18
C THR A 22 -2.63 -1.77 22.03
N LEU A 23 -3.37 -0.72 21.67
CA LEU A 23 -3.37 0.56 22.41
C LEU A 23 -4.09 0.44 23.76
N ALA A 24 -5.18 -0.34 23.83
CA ALA A 24 -5.96 -0.51 25.04
C ALA A 24 -5.21 -1.28 26.15
N GLU A 25 -4.16 -2.04 25.82
CA GLU A 25 -3.28 -2.65 26.82
C GLU A 25 -2.58 -1.61 27.71
N ALA A 26 -2.19 -0.47 27.12
CA ALA A 26 -1.50 0.61 27.83
C ALA A 26 -2.49 1.59 28.47
N ASP A 27 -3.47 2.05 27.69
CA ASP A 27 -4.55 2.92 28.16
C ASP A 27 -5.82 2.69 27.31
N PRO A 28 -6.89 2.09 27.88
CA PRO A 28 -8.16 1.86 27.18
C PRO A 28 -8.78 3.13 26.59
N ALA A 29 -8.55 4.29 27.21
CA ALA A 29 -9.13 5.56 26.75
C ALA A 29 -8.27 6.28 25.69
N THR A 30 -7.19 5.66 25.19
CA THR A 30 -6.32 6.24 24.16
C THR A 30 -7.14 6.67 22.94
N LEU A 31 -6.99 7.94 22.54
CA LEU A 31 -7.54 8.44 21.29
C LEU A 31 -6.72 7.93 20.10
N MET A 32 -7.44 7.42 19.09
CA MET A 32 -6.88 6.90 17.86
C MET A 32 -7.35 7.78 16.70
N VAL A 33 -6.40 8.37 15.97
CA VAL A 33 -6.67 8.90 14.63
C VAL A 33 -6.38 7.77 13.64
N VAL A 34 -7.41 7.33 12.94
CA VAL A 34 -7.36 6.26 11.95
C VAL A 34 -7.44 6.90 10.58
N MET A 35 -6.45 6.68 9.73
CA MET A 35 -6.42 7.28 8.40
C MET A 35 -5.77 6.36 7.37
N PRO A 36 -6.24 6.39 6.11
CA PRO A 36 -5.57 5.72 5.01
C PRO A 36 -4.20 6.34 4.75
N ALA A 37 -3.22 5.51 4.39
CA ALA A 37 -1.83 5.92 4.17
C ALA A 37 -1.60 6.55 2.77
N ASP A 38 -2.59 6.45 1.90
CA ASP A 38 -2.56 6.82 0.48
C ASP A 38 -3.34 8.11 0.16
N HIS A 39 -3.86 8.80 1.18
CA HIS A 39 -4.55 10.09 1.00
C HIS A 39 -3.57 11.28 0.99
N VAL A 40 -3.94 12.33 0.26
CA VAL A 40 -3.26 13.63 0.27
C VAL A 40 -4.11 14.63 1.03
N ILE A 41 -3.46 15.40 1.91
CA ILE A 41 -4.05 16.53 2.64
C ILE A 41 -3.13 17.73 2.40
N ALA A 42 -3.59 18.70 1.60
CA ALA A 42 -2.78 19.85 1.22
C ALA A 42 -2.63 20.88 2.35
N ASP A 43 -3.68 21.10 3.15
CA ASP A 43 -3.66 22.04 4.27
C ASP A 43 -3.57 21.31 5.62
N ARG A 44 -2.35 21.21 6.12
CA ARG A 44 -2.05 20.56 7.40
C ARG A 44 -2.67 21.29 8.59
N GLU A 45 -2.72 22.62 8.59
CA GLU A 45 -3.24 23.39 9.73
C GLU A 45 -4.75 23.21 9.84
N ALA A 46 -5.46 23.27 8.71
CA ALA A 46 -6.89 23.00 8.66
C ALA A 46 -7.24 21.58 9.15
N PHE A 47 -6.44 20.57 8.76
CA PHE A 47 -6.62 19.20 9.23
C PHE A 47 -6.43 19.07 10.74
N LEU A 48 -5.33 19.60 11.30
CA LEU A 48 -5.08 19.55 12.73
C LEU A 48 -6.18 20.29 13.53
N ALA A 49 -6.67 21.41 13.02
CA ALA A 49 -7.79 22.12 13.61
C ALA A 49 -9.09 21.30 13.58
N ALA A 50 -9.32 20.50 12.54
CA ALA A 50 -10.46 19.59 12.49
C ALA A 50 -10.32 18.44 13.51
N VAL A 51 -9.11 17.86 13.62
CA VAL A 51 -8.80 16.82 14.61
C VAL A 51 -9.00 17.35 16.04
N ASP A 52 -8.59 18.58 16.36
CA ASP A 52 -8.84 19.19 17.68
C ASP A 52 -10.33 19.40 17.98
N ARG A 53 -11.14 19.73 16.98
CA ARG A 53 -12.61 19.81 17.16
C ARG A 53 -13.21 18.43 17.38
N GLY A 54 -12.73 17.43 16.64
CA GLY A 54 -13.17 16.04 16.74
C GLY A 54 -12.79 15.39 18.06
N SER A 55 -11.62 15.69 18.62
CA SER A 55 -11.11 15.05 19.84
C SER A 55 -12.08 15.22 21.02
N ARG A 56 -12.71 16.39 21.15
CA ARG A 56 -13.70 16.66 22.22
C ARG A 56 -14.90 15.70 22.16
N HIS A 57 -15.37 15.38 20.97
CA HIS A 57 -16.48 14.44 20.76
C HIS A 57 -16.01 12.99 20.97
N ALA A 58 -14.81 12.66 20.50
CA ALA A 58 -14.21 11.33 20.70
C ALA A 58 -13.93 11.03 22.18
N GLU A 59 -13.45 12.01 22.95
CA GLU A 59 -13.27 11.92 24.40
C GLU A 59 -14.61 11.67 25.12
N ALA A 60 -15.68 12.32 24.66
CA ALA A 60 -17.05 12.10 25.13
C ALA A 60 -17.63 10.73 24.69
N GLY A 61 -16.93 10.01 23.82
CA GLY A 61 -17.23 8.63 23.42
C GLY A 61 -18.00 8.49 22.11
N GLU A 62 -18.06 9.54 21.28
CA GLU A 62 -18.56 9.45 19.90
C GLU A 62 -17.49 8.87 18.96
N LEU A 63 -17.90 8.15 17.94
CA LEU A 63 -17.06 7.71 16.83
C LEU A 63 -17.07 8.83 15.78
N VAL A 64 -15.99 9.60 15.75
CA VAL A 64 -15.90 10.78 14.88
C VAL A 64 -15.38 10.39 13.51
N THR A 65 -16.01 10.90 12.46
CA THR A 65 -15.52 10.85 11.07
C THR A 65 -15.37 12.26 10.52
N PHE A 66 -14.54 12.41 9.48
CA PHE A 66 -14.30 13.69 8.83
C PHE A 66 -14.99 13.73 7.47
N GLY A 67 -15.91 14.66 7.30
CA GLY A 67 -16.71 14.81 6.09
C GLY A 67 -16.11 15.84 5.16
N ILE A 68 -15.77 15.46 3.92
CA ILE A 68 -15.30 16.42 2.91
C ILE A 68 -16.51 17.13 2.30
N VAL A 69 -16.44 18.44 2.14
CA VAL A 69 -17.48 19.20 1.45
C VAL A 69 -17.48 18.78 -0.02
N ALA A 70 -18.59 18.16 -0.46
CA ALA A 70 -18.72 17.70 -1.84
C ALA A 70 -18.77 18.90 -2.78
N ASP A 71 -17.91 18.91 -3.80
CA ASP A 71 -17.88 19.94 -4.86
C ASP A 71 -18.46 19.44 -6.19
N ARG A 72 -18.73 18.14 -6.28
CA ARG A 72 -19.25 17.45 -7.46
C ARG A 72 -20.03 16.17 -7.05
N PRO A 73 -20.87 15.62 -7.94
CA PRO A 73 -21.59 14.38 -7.65
C PRO A 73 -20.71 13.16 -7.94
N GLU A 74 -19.73 12.89 -7.07
CA GLU A 74 -18.85 11.72 -7.19
C GLU A 74 -19.59 10.42 -6.86
N THR A 75 -19.46 9.40 -7.71
CA THR A 75 -20.12 8.08 -7.51
C THR A 75 -19.17 7.05 -6.93
N GLY A 76 -17.86 7.34 -6.93
CA GLY A 76 -16.84 6.46 -6.35
C GLY A 76 -16.68 6.55 -4.83
N TYR A 77 -17.29 7.55 -4.18
CA TYR A 77 -17.14 7.81 -2.74
C TYR A 77 -18.37 7.37 -1.93
N GLY A 78 -18.13 7.08 -0.65
CA GLY A 78 -19.18 7.07 0.35
C GLY A 78 -19.62 8.49 0.71
N TYR A 79 -20.86 8.62 1.17
CA TYR A 79 -21.48 9.87 1.59
C TYR A 79 -21.97 9.76 3.03
N ILE A 80 -21.91 10.87 3.75
CA ILE A 80 -22.36 11.03 5.12
C ILE A 80 -23.42 12.11 5.13
N ARG A 81 -24.65 11.75 5.47
CA ARG A 81 -25.71 12.73 5.72
C ARG A 81 -25.55 13.31 7.11
N ARG A 82 -25.38 14.63 7.21
CA ARG A 82 -25.37 15.30 8.52
C ARG A 82 -26.76 15.30 9.12
N GLY A 83 -26.82 15.07 10.42
CA GLY A 83 -28.00 15.20 11.26
C GLY A 83 -27.95 16.46 12.11
N ASP A 84 -28.49 16.35 13.32
CA ASP A 84 -28.58 17.46 14.25
C ASP A 84 -27.20 18.06 14.57
N PRO A 85 -27.10 19.40 14.68
CA PRO A 85 -25.85 20.06 15.03
C PRO A 85 -25.39 19.68 16.43
N LEU A 86 -24.08 19.53 16.58
CA LEU A 86 -23.37 19.34 17.84
C LEU A 86 -22.47 20.55 18.10
N GLU A 87 -21.85 20.60 19.28
CA GLU A 87 -20.88 21.65 19.60
C GLU A 87 -19.64 21.61 18.68
N ALA A 88 -18.88 22.70 18.65
CA ALA A 88 -17.66 22.83 17.85
C ALA A 88 -17.83 22.57 16.34
N GLY A 89 -19.01 22.81 15.79
CA GLY A 89 -19.28 22.70 14.35
C GLY A 89 -19.34 21.26 13.84
N ALA A 90 -19.50 20.29 14.72
CA ALA A 90 -19.79 18.90 14.36
C ALA A 90 -21.30 18.69 14.17
N HIS A 91 -21.67 17.57 13.58
CA HIS A 91 -23.06 17.12 13.46
C HIS A 91 -23.16 15.65 13.85
N ARG A 92 -24.33 15.20 14.34
CA ARG A 92 -24.61 13.76 14.39
C ARG A 92 -24.60 13.20 12.97
N VAL A 93 -24.20 11.95 12.81
CA VAL A 93 -24.40 11.26 11.53
C VAL A 93 -25.84 10.75 11.48
N ALA A 94 -26.60 11.20 10.49
CA ALA A 94 -27.95 10.70 10.25
C ALA A 94 -27.95 9.41 9.42
N GLN A 95 -27.01 9.30 8.47
CA GLN A 95 -26.92 8.16 7.56
C GLN A 95 -25.55 8.09 6.89
N PHE A 96 -25.02 6.87 6.72
CA PHE A 96 -23.94 6.56 5.78
C PHE A 96 -24.55 5.94 4.52
N VAL A 97 -24.02 6.31 3.35
CA VAL A 97 -24.44 5.78 2.05
C VAL A 97 -23.21 5.52 1.20
N GLU A 98 -22.96 4.27 0.80
CA GLU A 98 -21.81 3.93 -0.03
C GLU A 98 -22.13 3.99 -1.53
N LYS A 99 -21.30 4.71 -2.30
CA LYS A 99 -21.23 4.71 -3.77
C LYS A 99 -22.61 4.81 -4.46
N PRO A 100 -23.33 5.94 -4.28
CA PRO A 100 -24.61 6.16 -4.93
C PRO A 100 -24.49 6.22 -6.46
N ASP A 101 -25.61 6.00 -7.16
CA ASP A 101 -25.68 6.31 -8.58
C ASP A 101 -25.57 7.82 -8.85
N ARG A 102 -25.32 8.20 -10.11
CA ARG A 102 -25.07 9.60 -10.50
C ARG A 102 -26.23 10.53 -10.12
N ALA A 103 -27.48 10.12 -10.37
CA ALA A 103 -28.65 10.94 -10.10
C ALA A 103 -28.83 11.17 -8.59
N THR A 104 -28.53 10.15 -7.79
CA THR A 104 -28.56 10.22 -6.33
C THR A 104 -27.45 11.13 -5.81
N ALA A 105 -26.22 11.01 -6.32
CA ALA A 105 -25.10 11.89 -5.97
C ALA A 105 -25.38 13.37 -6.31
N GLU A 106 -26.02 13.64 -7.45
CA GLU A 106 -26.49 14.99 -7.81
C GLU A 106 -27.48 15.53 -6.79
N SER A 107 -28.46 14.72 -6.37
CA SER A 107 -29.42 15.13 -5.34
C SER A 107 -28.76 15.42 -3.98
N TYR A 108 -27.70 14.68 -3.63
CA TYR A 108 -26.94 14.89 -2.40
C TYR A 108 -26.19 16.23 -2.44
N LEU A 109 -25.53 16.52 -3.56
CA LEU A 109 -24.86 17.80 -3.77
C LEU A 109 -25.83 18.97 -3.69
N ASP A 110 -26.97 18.88 -4.40
CA ASP A 110 -28.00 19.94 -4.44
C ASP A 110 -28.59 20.23 -3.06
N SER A 111 -28.69 19.22 -2.20
CA SER A 111 -29.21 19.39 -0.83
C SER A 111 -28.25 20.17 0.09
N GLY A 112 -26.94 20.07 -0.14
CA GLY A 112 -25.91 20.60 0.75
C GLY A 112 -25.83 19.94 2.13
N ASP A 113 -26.56 18.84 2.36
CA ASP A 113 -26.63 18.12 3.64
C ASP A 113 -25.70 16.90 3.73
N TYR A 114 -24.97 16.62 2.66
CA TYR A 114 -24.08 15.48 2.57
C TYR A 114 -22.62 15.91 2.46
N TYR A 115 -21.76 15.14 3.12
CA TYR A 115 -20.32 15.18 2.97
C TYR A 115 -19.84 13.90 2.28
N TRP A 116 -18.69 13.91 1.62
CA TRP A 116 -18.00 12.67 1.28
C TRP A 116 -17.36 12.06 2.52
N ASN A 117 -17.41 10.73 2.61
CA ASN A 117 -16.69 9.97 3.61
C ASN A 117 -15.19 9.97 3.27
N SER A 118 -14.37 10.61 4.12
CA SER A 118 -12.92 10.68 3.91
C SER A 118 -12.18 9.39 4.26
N GLY A 119 -12.85 8.41 4.89
CA GLY A 119 -12.20 7.23 5.47
C GLY A 119 -11.30 7.54 6.67
N ILE A 120 -11.29 8.80 7.16
CA ILE A 120 -10.57 9.22 8.36
C ILE A 120 -11.53 9.18 9.54
N PHE A 121 -11.08 8.59 10.64
CA PHE A 121 -11.85 8.47 11.86
C PHE A 121 -11.04 8.87 13.10
N LEU A 122 -11.74 9.28 14.15
CA LEU A 122 -11.17 9.61 15.45
C LEU A 122 -12.06 9.05 16.56
N MET A 123 -11.52 8.16 17.38
CA MET A 123 -12.27 7.49 18.44
C MET A 123 -11.35 7.01 19.55
N ARG A 124 -11.92 6.69 20.71
CA ARG A 124 -11.19 5.99 21.78
C ARG A 124 -11.08 4.51 21.48
N ALA A 125 -9.96 3.90 21.89
CA ALA A 125 -9.72 2.47 21.74
C ALA A 125 -10.82 1.63 22.40
N ASP A 126 -11.18 1.92 23.65
CA ASP A 126 -12.24 1.21 24.37
C ASP A 126 -13.61 1.33 23.69
N ARG A 127 -14.00 2.52 23.24
CA ARG A 127 -15.26 2.74 22.53
C ARG A 127 -15.31 1.99 21.21
N TRP A 128 -14.22 1.93 20.46
CA TRP A 128 -14.15 1.09 19.28
C TRP A 128 -14.37 -0.38 19.64
N LEU A 129 -13.69 -0.89 20.68
CA LEU A 129 -13.79 -2.28 21.10
C LEU A 129 -15.19 -2.65 21.63
N GLU A 130 -15.90 -1.70 22.26
CA GLU A 130 -17.30 -1.86 22.64
C GLU A 130 -18.20 -1.96 21.40
N GLU A 131 -18.14 -0.99 20.48
CA GLU A 131 -19.03 -0.94 19.30
C GLU A 131 -18.78 -2.12 18.33
N ILE A 132 -17.52 -2.49 18.07
CA ILE A 132 -17.22 -3.68 17.26
C ILE A 132 -17.64 -4.97 18.00
N GLY A 133 -17.58 -5.00 19.33
CA GLY A 133 -18.06 -6.12 20.13
C GLY A 133 -19.58 -6.31 20.05
N ASP A 134 -20.32 -5.21 20.01
CA ASP A 134 -21.78 -5.23 19.88
C ASP A 134 -22.24 -5.59 18.46
N HIS A 135 -21.54 -5.10 17.43
CA HIS A 135 -21.94 -5.26 16.04
C HIS A 135 -21.29 -6.44 15.30
N ARG A 136 -20.05 -6.80 15.66
CA ARG A 136 -19.22 -7.85 15.03
C ARG A 136 -18.36 -8.58 16.09
N PRO A 137 -18.98 -9.27 17.06
CA PRO A 137 -18.25 -10.00 18.10
C PRO A 137 -17.32 -11.08 17.54
N ASP A 138 -17.61 -11.58 16.35
CA ASP A 138 -16.78 -12.52 15.58
C ASP A 138 -15.43 -11.91 15.16
N ILE A 139 -15.41 -10.68 14.65
CA ILE A 139 -14.17 -9.95 14.32
C ILE A 139 -13.36 -9.69 15.60
N LEU A 140 -14.01 -9.19 16.65
CA LEU A 140 -13.34 -8.88 17.91
C LEU A 140 -12.68 -10.12 18.53
N ALA A 141 -13.37 -11.26 18.53
CA ALA A 141 -12.85 -12.51 19.07
C ALA A 141 -11.62 -13.01 18.29
N ALA A 142 -11.68 -13.00 16.95
CA ALA A 142 -10.57 -13.44 16.11
C ALA A 142 -9.35 -12.52 16.25
N CYS A 143 -9.55 -11.20 16.25
CA CYS A 143 -8.47 -10.23 16.48
C CYS A 143 -7.82 -10.38 17.86
N ARG A 144 -8.59 -10.63 18.92
CA ARG A 144 -8.05 -10.90 20.27
C ARG A 144 -7.16 -12.14 20.28
N GLN A 145 -7.67 -13.25 19.75
CA GLN A 145 -6.91 -14.49 19.66
C GLN A 145 -5.61 -14.34 18.84
N ALA A 146 -5.67 -13.54 17.78
CA ALA A 146 -4.52 -13.27 16.92
C ALA A 146 -3.42 -12.43 17.61
N VAL A 147 -3.81 -11.51 18.50
CA VAL A 147 -2.87 -10.62 19.24
C VAL A 147 -2.28 -11.30 20.47
N ASP A 148 -3.01 -12.22 21.11
CA ASP A 148 -2.59 -12.91 22.35
C ASP A 148 -1.39 -13.87 22.17
N GLY A 149 -0.87 -14.04 20.95
CA GLY A 149 0.32 -14.86 20.68
C GLY A 149 1.64 -14.18 21.05
N ASP A 150 2.71 -14.97 21.23
CA ASP A 150 4.08 -14.50 21.57
C ASP A 150 4.83 -13.83 20.40
N GLY A 151 4.13 -13.27 19.41
CA GLY A 151 4.70 -12.79 18.14
C GLY A 151 5.35 -11.40 18.15
N ARG A 152 5.74 -10.88 19.31
CA ARG A 152 6.39 -9.56 19.43
C ARG A 152 7.88 -9.69 19.15
N ASP A 153 8.36 -9.05 18.09
CA ASP A 153 9.78 -9.01 17.72
C ASP A 153 10.22 -7.58 17.38
N SER A 154 11.06 -7.00 18.25
CA SER A 154 11.54 -5.62 18.17
C SER A 154 10.39 -4.60 17.98
N ASP A 155 10.22 -4.09 16.76
CA ASP A 155 9.21 -3.09 16.40
C ASP A 155 7.95 -3.71 15.75
N PHE A 156 7.91 -5.04 15.59
CA PHE A 156 6.84 -5.75 14.89
C PHE A 156 5.95 -6.55 15.85
N LEU A 157 4.64 -6.50 15.59
CA LEU A 157 3.68 -7.44 16.12
C LEU A 157 3.27 -8.40 14.98
N ARG A 158 3.71 -9.65 15.09
CA ARG A 158 3.28 -10.74 14.19
C ARG A 158 2.09 -11.44 14.81
N LEU A 159 0.98 -11.45 14.08
CA LEU A 159 -0.26 -12.08 14.52
C LEU A 159 -0.16 -13.60 14.41
N ASP A 160 -0.87 -14.33 15.27
CA ASP A 160 -1.13 -15.75 15.03
C ASP A 160 -1.88 -15.90 13.71
N LYS A 161 -1.22 -16.56 12.75
CA LYS A 161 -1.72 -16.66 11.38
C LYS A 161 -3.03 -17.43 11.32
N ALA A 162 -3.17 -18.53 12.07
CA ALA A 162 -4.38 -19.36 11.99
C ALA A 162 -5.58 -18.61 12.58
N ALA A 163 -5.42 -17.99 13.75
CA ALA A 163 -6.46 -17.20 14.40
C ALA A 163 -6.88 -16.00 13.56
N PHE A 164 -5.93 -15.29 12.93
CA PHE A 164 -6.28 -14.13 12.12
C PHE A 164 -6.95 -14.50 10.79
N LEU A 165 -6.58 -15.64 10.18
CA LEU A 165 -7.20 -16.07 8.93
C LEU A 165 -8.68 -16.45 9.10
N ASP A 166 -9.09 -16.84 10.31
CA ASP A 166 -10.49 -17.06 10.67
C ASP A 166 -11.29 -15.74 10.86
N CYS A 167 -10.61 -14.60 10.93
CA CYS A 167 -11.25 -13.29 11.04
C CYS A 167 -12.01 -12.96 9.73
N PRO A 168 -13.32 -12.62 9.80
CA PRO A 168 -14.05 -12.17 8.63
C PRO A 168 -13.52 -10.86 8.05
N SER A 169 -13.53 -10.74 6.73
CA SER A 169 -13.18 -9.49 6.04
C SER A 169 -14.36 -8.52 5.98
N ASP A 170 -14.23 -7.34 6.56
CA ASP A 170 -15.27 -6.29 6.54
C ASP A 170 -14.65 -4.88 6.73
N SER A 171 -15.29 -3.85 6.18
CA SER A 171 -14.83 -2.47 6.39
C SER A 171 -15.39 -1.88 7.68
N ILE A 172 -14.72 -0.89 8.25
CA ILE A 172 -15.22 -0.10 9.39
C ILE A 172 -16.62 0.47 9.11
N ASP A 173 -16.85 0.91 7.89
CA ASP A 173 -18.10 1.54 7.46
C ASP A 173 -19.29 0.59 7.62
N TYR A 174 -19.19 -0.63 7.09
CA TYR A 174 -20.23 -1.66 7.15
C TYR A 174 -20.29 -2.37 8.50
N ALA A 175 -19.12 -2.64 9.11
CA ALA A 175 -19.04 -3.37 10.37
C ALA A 175 -19.73 -2.58 11.49
N VAL A 176 -19.45 -1.27 11.58
CA VAL A 176 -19.83 -0.42 12.72
C VAL A 176 -20.51 0.87 12.31
N MET A 177 -19.91 1.70 11.42
CA MET A 177 -20.35 3.09 11.25
C MET A 177 -21.78 3.23 10.71
N GLU A 178 -22.24 2.32 9.84
CA GLU A 178 -23.62 2.28 9.35
C GLU A 178 -24.66 1.90 10.43
N LYS A 179 -24.21 1.24 11.51
CA LYS A 179 -25.09 0.64 12.54
C LYS A 179 -25.06 1.39 13.86
N THR A 180 -23.98 2.11 14.13
CA THR A 180 -23.79 2.81 15.39
C THR A 180 -24.75 3.99 15.54
N GLY A 181 -25.25 4.18 16.76
CA GLY A 181 -26.01 5.37 17.15
C GLY A 181 -25.13 6.52 17.67
N ARG A 182 -23.81 6.33 17.71
CA ARG A 182 -22.83 7.22 18.34
C ARG A 182 -21.79 7.73 17.35
N ALA A 183 -22.26 8.17 16.18
CA ALA A 183 -21.38 8.74 15.17
C ALA A 183 -21.57 10.26 15.07
N ALA A 184 -20.43 10.96 14.99
CA ALA A 184 -20.37 12.39 14.74
C ALA A 184 -19.53 12.67 13.48
N VAL A 185 -19.91 13.67 12.70
CA VAL A 185 -19.15 14.14 11.53
C VAL A 185 -18.63 15.55 11.76
N VAL A 186 -17.34 15.75 11.53
CA VAL A 186 -16.70 17.07 11.51
C VAL A 186 -16.41 17.45 10.06
N PRO A 187 -16.92 18.59 9.56
CA PRO A 187 -16.57 19.08 8.22
C PRO A 187 -15.06 19.35 8.11
N LEU A 188 -14.48 18.90 7.00
CA LEU A 188 -13.05 19.00 6.71
C LEU A 188 -12.83 19.68 5.35
N GLU A 189 -12.27 20.88 5.41
CA GLU A 189 -11.83 21.68 4.26
C GLU A 189 -10.30 21.82 4.32
N ALA A 190 -9.58 20.78 3.87
CA ALA A 190 -8.11 20.70 4.00
C ALA A 190 -7.40 20.31 2.69
N GLY A 191 -8.06 20.52 1.54
CA GLY A 191 -7.54 20.09 0.23
C GLY A 191 -7.30 18.58 0.18
N TRP A 192 -8.30 17.80 0.62
CA TRP A 192 -8.23 16.35 0.68
C TRP A 192 -8.37 15.71 -0.71
N SER A 193 -7.63 14.63 -0.96
CA SER A 193 -7.79 13.74 -2.11
C SER A 193 -7.48 12.30 -1.70
N ASP A 194 -8.28 11.35 -2.19
CA ASP A 194 -8.06 9.91 -2.00
C ASP A 194 -6.99 9.32 -2.94
N VAL A 195 -6.46 10.12 -3.87
CA VAL A 195 -5.50 9.70 -4.91
C VAL A 195 -5.96 8.43 -5.66
N GLY A 196 -7.27 8.21 -5.76
CA GLY A 196 -7.83 6.97 -6.30
C GLY A 196 -7.67 6.80 -7.82
N CYS A 197 -7.11 7.78 -8.51
CA CYS A 197 -6.82 7.75 -9.94
C CYS A 197 -5.69 8.72 -10.31
N TRP A 198 -5.03 8.49 -11.45
CA TRP A 198 -3.93 9.34 -11.92
C TRP A 198 -4.34 10.80 -12.17
N SER A 199 -5.62 11.09 -12.45
CA SER A 199 -6.07 12.48 -12.55
C SER A 199 -5.95 13.23 -11.22
N SER A 200 -6.09 12.53 -10.08
CA SER A 200 -5.89 13.12 -8.76
C SER A 200 -4.46 13.65 -8.59
N ILE A 201 -3.46 12.97 -9.17
CA ILE A 201 -2.07 13.45 -9.16
C ILE A 201 -1.94 14.75 -9.95
N TRP A 202 -2.62 14.86 -11.08
CA TRP A 202 -2.67 16.11 -11.85
C TRP A 202 -3.35 17.24 -11.07
N ASP A 203 -4.45 16.94 -10.36
CA ASP A 203 -5.23 17.93 -9.59
C ASP A 203 -4.44 18.54 -8.42
N VAL A 204 -3.62 17.73 -7.74
CA VAL A 204 -2.84 18.16 -6.56
C VAL A 204 -1.43 18.68 -6.90
N SER A 205 -1.00 18.55 -8.16
CA SER A 205 0.34 18.95 -8.58
C SER A 205 0.38 20.40 -9.07
N GLU A 206 1.56 21.02 -8.97
CA GLU A 206 1.83 22.30 -9.61
C GLU A 206 1.85 22.12 -11.14
N ARG A 207 1.20 23.05 -11.85
CA ARG A 207 1.01 23.01 -13.30
C ARG A 207 1.81 24.10 -13.99
N ASP A 208 2.29 23.81 -15.20
CA ASP A 208 2.92 24.82 -16.06
C ASP A 208 1.89 25.79 -16.69
N ALA A 209 2.37 26.69 -17.55
CA ALA A 209 1.54 27.69 -18.22
C ALA A 209 0.49 27.10 -19.17
N ASP A 210 0.70 25.88 -19.66
CA ASP A 210 -0.20 25.14 -20.56
C ASP A 210 -1.08 24.14 -19.79
N GLY A 211 -1.01 24.15 -18.45
CA GLY A 211 -1.79 23.29 -17.56
C GLY A 211 -1.24 21.87 -17.43
N ASN A 212 0.02 21.62 -17.82
CA ASN A 212 0.63 20.30 -17.75
C ASN A 212 1.33 20.06 -16.42
N VAL A 213 1.43 18.79 -16.05
CA VAL A 213 2.25 18.28 -14.96
C VAL A 213 3.27 17.33 -15.58
N MET A 214 4.56 17.64 -15.47
CA MET A 214 5.64 16.86 -16.05
C MET A 214 6.58 16.35 -14.95
N ARG A 215 6.88 15.06 -14.94
CA ARG A 215 7.81 14.46 -13.99
C ARG A 215 8.77 13.49 -14.68
N GLY A 216 10.07 13.68 -14.44
CA GLY A 216 11.12 12.84 -15.03
C GLY A 216 11.63 13.39 -16.37
N ASP A 217 12.16 12.51 -17.20
CA ASP A 217 12.68 12.85 -18.53
C ASP A 217 11.54 12.97 -19.55
N VAL A 218 10.98 14.18 -19.66
CA VAL A 218 9.80 14.47 -20.48
C VAL A 218 10.08 15.58 -21.49
N LEU A 219 9.69 15.36 -22.74
CA LEU A 219 9.74 16.34 -23.82
C LEU A 219 8.32 16.58 -24.37
N THR A 220 7.92 17.84 -24.49
CA THR A 220 6.58 18.18 -25.01
C THR A 220 6.63 19.23 -26.11
N HIS A 221 5.71 19.12 -27.07
CA HIS A 221 5.48 20.13 -28.09
C HIS A 221 3.98 20.22 -28.40
N ASP A 222 3.36 21.39 -28.18
CA ASP A 222 1.91 21.59 -28.32
C ASP A 222 1.09 20.57 -27.50
N VAL A 223 1.28 20.57 -26.18
CA VAL A 223 0.58 19.69 -25.22
C VAL A 223 -0.07 20.55 -24.14
N LYS A 224 -1.33 20.26 -23.78
CA LYS A 224 -2.06 21.02 -22.75
C LYS A 224 -2.83 20.12 -21.79
N ASN A 225 -3.05 20.62 -20.57
CA ASN A 225 -3.87 19.99 -19.53
C ASN A 225 -3.56 18.50 -19.28
N SER A 226 -2.29 18.11 -19.42
CA SER A 226 -1.87 16.71 -19.42
C SER A 226 -0.93 16.37 -18.26
N LEU A 227 -0.94 15.11 -17.82
CA LEU A 227 0.03 14.55 -16.88
C LEU A 227 0.98 13.66 -17.66
N VAL A 228 2.29 13.92 -17.60
CA VAL A 228 3.31 13.08 -18.24
C VAL A 228 4.37 12.73 -17.21
N MET A 229 4.47 11.44 -16.89
CA MET A 229 5.40 10.89 -15.91
C MET A 229 6.31 9.86 -16.58
N ALA A 230 7.61 10.05 -16.42
CA ALA A 230 8.66 9.19 -16.94
C ALA A 230 9.57 8.73 -15.79
N GLU A 231 9.57 7.44 -15.47
CA GLU A 231 10.41 6.89 -14.40
C GLU A 231 11.71 6.26 -14.92
N SER A 232 11.67 5.60 -16.08
CA SER A 232 12.79 4.79 -16.56
C SER A 232 13.35 5.21 -17.91
N ARG A 233 12.54 5.82 -18.80
CA ARG A 233 12.99 6.28 -20.12
C ARG A 233 12.32 7.59 -20.52
N CYS A 234 12.93 8.30 -21.47
CA CYS A 234 12.39 9.54 -22.00
C CYS A 234 10.97 9.35 -22.59
N VAL A 235 10.03 10.21 -22.23
CA VAL A 235 8.69 10.27 -22.81
C VAL A 235 8.53 11.57 -23.61
N ALA A 236 8.19 11.44 -24.89
CA ALA A 236 7.91 12.57 -25.77
C ALA A 236 6.42 12.63 -26.15
N ALA A 237 5.77 13.77 -25.92
CA ALA A 237 4.37 14.01 -26.25
C ALA A 237 4.23 15.20 -27.21
N VAL A 238 3.49 15.02 -28.31
CA VAL A 238 3.34 16.06 -29.35
C VAL A 238 1.88 16.17 -29.79
N GLY A 239 1.28 17.35 -29.71
CA GLY A 239 -0.05 17.63 -30.26
C GLY A 239 -1.20 16.92 -29.54
N VAL A 240 -1.04 16.61 -28.26
CA VAL A 240 -2.04 15.89 -27.44
C VAL A 240 -2.47 16.72 -26.24
N ASP A 241 -3.76 16.75 -25.98
CA ASP A 241 -4.36 17.51 -24.87
C ASP A 241 -5.20 16.59 -23.98
N ASP A 242 -5.34 16.95 -22.70
CA ASP A 242 -6.13 16.20 -21.70
C ASP A 242 -5.71 14.71 -21.58
N VAL A 243 -4.42 14.40 -21.74
CA VAL A 243 -3.92 13.01 -21.61
C VAL A 243 -3.15 12.80 -20.32
N ILE A 244 -3.18 11.56 -19.83
CA ILE A 244 -2.31 11.03 -18.81
C ILE A 244 -1.40 10.01 -19.48
N VAL A 245 -0.09 10.25 -19.42
CA VAL A 245 0.95 9.33 -19.85
C VAL A 245 1.81 9.00 -18.63
N VAL A 246 1.83 7.72 -18.25
CA VAL A 246 2.65 7.23 -17.15
C VAL A 246 3.52 6.10 -17.68
N GLU A 247 4.83 6.33 -17.69
CA GLU A 247 5.84 5.35 -18.02
C GLU A 247 6.53 4.89 -16.73
N THR A 248 6.37 3.61 -16.44
CA THR A 248 7.10 2.89 -15.40
C THR A 248 8.04 1.87 -16.04
N ALA A 249 8.90 1.26 -15.24
CA ALA A 249 9.89 0.31 -15.76
C ALA A 249 9.28 -0.93 -16.41
N ASP A 250 8.02 -1.26 -16.10
CA ASP A 250 7.28 -2.46 -16.52
C ASP A 250 6.08 -2.16 -17.45
N ALA A 251 5.52 -0.95 -17.43
CA ALA A 251 4.34 -0.61 -18.23
C ALA A 251 4.31 0.85 -18.69
N VAL A 252 3.51 1.11 -19.73
CA VAL A 252 3.13 2.46 -20.15
C VAL A 252 1.61 2.57 -20.17
N LEU A 253 1.06 3.48 -19.39
CA LEU A 253 -0.34 3.86 -19.44
C LEU A 253 -0.48 5.14 -20.27
N VAL A 254 -1.41 5.10 -21.23
CA VAL A 254 -1.90 6.31 -21.92
C VAL A 254 -3.42 6.32 -21.81
N THR A 255 -3.99 7.35 -21.21
CA THR A 255 -5.44 7.51 -21.08
C THR A 255 -5.86 8.96 -21.22
N ASP A 256 -7.10 9.17 -21.66
CA ASP A 256 -7.77 10.46 -21.47
C ASP A 256 -7.90 10.73 -19.96
N ARG A 257 -7.55 11.95 -19.54
CA ARG A 257 -7.57 12.39 -18.15
C ARG A 257 -8.95 12.28 -17.52
N LYS A 258 -10.02 12.48 -18.30
CA LYS A 258 -11.42 12.41 -17.86
C LYS A 258 -11.92 10.96 -17.72
N ARG A 259 -11.21 9.99 -18.29
CA ARG A 259 -11.53 8.54 -18.23
C ARG A 259 -10.60 7.75 -17.32
N CYS A 260 -9.84 8.44 -16.47
CA CYS A 260 -8.81 7.81 -15.64
C CYS A 260 -9.33 6.67 -14.73
N GLN A 261 -10.58 6.74 -14.27
CA GLN A 261 -11.20 5.68 -13.46
C GLN A 261 -11.34 4.35 -14.22
N GLU A 262 -11.38 4.37 -15.55
CA GLU A 262 -11.50 3.17 -16.39
C GLU A 262 -10.21 2.34 -16.45
N VAL A 263 -9.09 2.84 -15.91
CA VAL A 263 -7.83 2.07 -15.77
C VAL A 263 -8.04 0.76 -14.99
N LYS A 264 -9.02 0.71 -14.08
CA LYS A 264 -9.43 -0.51 -13.37
C LYS A 264 -9.81 -1.65 -14.33
N GLN A 265 -10.36 -1.34 -15.51
CA GLN A 265 -10.70 -2.35 -16.52
C GLN A 265 -9.44 -2.97 -17.14
N ILE A 266 -8.38 -2.20 -17.34
CA ILE A 266 -7.09 -2.71 -17.80
C ILE A 266 -6.45 -3.59 -16.73
N VAL A 267 -6.50 -3.17 -15.45
CA VAL A 267 -6.02 -4.00 -14.34
C VAL A 267 -6.75 -5.34 -14.27
N SER A 268 -8.07 -5.36 -14.50
CA SER A 268 -8.82 -6.63 -14.61
C SER A 268 -8.34 -7.50 -15.78
N GLN A 269 -8.10 -6.91 -16.95
CA GLN A 269 -7.57 -7.66 -18.09
C GLN A 269 -6.16 -8.24 -17.81
N LEU A 270 -5.29 -7.50 -17.12
CA LEU A 270 -3.98 -8.01 -16.70
C LEU A 270 -4.12 -9.24 -15.80
N LYS A 271 -5.08 -9.22 -14.87
CA LYS A 271 -5.40 -10.36 -13.99
C LYS A 271 -5.93 -11.56 -14.79
N ASP A 272 -6.88 -11.32 -15.69
CA ASP A 272 -7.53 -12.36 -16.50
C ASP A 272 -6.56 -13.01 -17.49
N THR A 273 -5.51 -12.28 -17.88
CA THR A 273 -4.44 -12.77 -18.76
C THR A 273 -3.20 -13.25 -18.00
N GLU A 274 -3.32 -13.41 -16.68
CA GLU A 274 -2.27 -13.91 -15.77
C GLU A 274 -0.94 -13.16 -15.88
N ARG A 275 -0.99 -11.86 -16.18
CA ARG A 275 0.22 -11.03 -16.28
C ARG A 275 0.67 -10.52 -14.92
N GLU A 276 1.95 -10.16 -14.83
CA GLU A 276 2.62 -9.88 -13.56
C GLU A 276 2.72 -8.39 -13.20
N GLU A 277 2.45 -7.46 -14.12
CA GLU A 277 2.60 -6.01 -13.88
C GLU A 277 1.68 -5.49 -12.75
N HIS A 278 0.61 -6.23 -12.44
CA HIS A 278 -0.28 -5.90 -11.34
C HIS A 278 0.19 -6.47 -9.98
N ARG A 279 1.22 -7.34 -9.97
CA ARG A 279 1.70 -8.09 -8.79
C ARG A 279 3.06 -7.63 -8.31
N PHE A 280 3.99 -7.43 -9.25
CA PHE A 280 5.39 -7.21 -8.91
C PHE A 280 5.88 -5.93 -9.55
N HIS A 281 6.38 -5.03 -8.72
CA HIS A 281 7.23 -3.97 -9.21
C HIS A 281 8.56 -4.59 -9.67
N ARG A 282 9.11 -4.10 -10.79
CA ARG A 282 10.41 -4.54 -11.32
C ARG A 282 11.52 -4.65 -10.26
N ARG A 283 11.50 -3.81 -9.22
CA ARG A 283 12.36 -3.90 -8.03
C ARG A 283 11.58 -4.43 -6.82
N VAL A 284 12.15 -5.43 -6.16
CA VAL A 284 11.55 -6.12 -5.03
C VAL A 284 12.47 -6.04 -3.82
N TYR A 285 11.97 -5.46 -2.73
CA TYR A 285 12.72 -5.31 -1.48
C TYR A 285 12.67 -6.58 -0.61
N ARG A 286 13.79 -6.84 0.07
CA ARG A 286 14.00 -7.95 0.99
C ARG A 286 14.77 -7.46 2.24
N PRO A 287 14.75 -8.20 3.36
CA PRO A 287 15.51 -7.81 4.55
C PRO A 287 17.00 -7.55 4.25
N TRP A 288 17.60 -8.41 3.41
CA TRP A 288 19.00 -8.33 2.99
C TRP A 288 19.31 -7.22 1.97
N GLY A 289 18.32 -6.56 1.37
CA GLY A 289 18.53 -5.62 0.26
C GLY A 289 17.38 -5.60 -0.74
N ASP A 290 17.67 -5.72 -2.01
CA ASP A 290 16.67 -5.79 -3.08
C ASP A 290 17.19 -6.55 -4.30
N TYR A 291 16.27 -6.97 -5.17
CA TYR A 291 16.61 -7.38 -6.52
C TYR A 291 15.70 -6.68 -7.53
N GLU A 292 16.21 -6.49 -8.74
CA GLU A 292 15.50 -5.88 -9.84
C GLU A 292 15.61 -6.75 -11.10
N GLY A 293 14.48 -7.09 -11.73
CA GLY A 293 14.49 -7.81 -13.00
C GLY A 293 14.98 -6.90 -14.12
N ILE A 294 16.06 -7.27 -14.82
CA ILE A 294 16.59 -6.49 -15.95
C ILE A 294 16.00 -6.97 -17.26
N ASP A 295 15.99 -8.27 -17.51
CA ASP A 295 15.53 -8.85 -18.77
C ASP A 295 15.03 -10.28 -18.54
N ASN A 296 14.09 -10.74 -19.36
CA ASN A 296 13.48 -12.07 -19.25
C ASN A 296 13.18 -12.62 -20.64
N GLY A 297 13.44 -13.91 -20.84
CA GLY A 297 13.04 -14.64 -22.04
C GLY A 297 12.71 -16.10 -21.73
N ASP A 298 12.35 -16.87 -22.76
CA ASP A 298 11.81 -18.22 -22.60
C ASP A 298 12.68 -19.18 -21.76
N ARG A 299 14.00 -18.96 -21.72
CA ARG A 299 14.97 -19.82 -21.03
C ARG A 299 15.97 -19.07 -20.15
N TYR A 300 15.76 -17.77 -19.95
CA TYR A 300 16.66 -16.98 -19.12
C TYR A 300 15.94 -15.86 -18.37
N GLN A 301 16.50 -15.47 -17.24
CA GLN A 301 16.08 -14.31 -16.46
C GLN A 301 17.34 -13.60 -15.95
N VAL A 302 17.42 -12.29 -16.12
CA VAL A 302 18.52 -11.47 -15.65
C VAL A 302 18.02 -10.59 -14.51
N LYS A 303 18.69 -10.65 -13.37
CA LYS A 303 18.40 -9.81 -12.20
C LYS A 303 19.64 -9.00 -11.81
N ARG A 304 19.43 -7.80 -11.30
CA ARG A 304 20.41 -7.07 -10.49
C ARG A 304 20.05 -7.27 -9.03
N LEU A 305 20.98 -7.77 -8.22
CA LEU A 305 20.83 -7.89 -6.78
C LEU A 305 21.66 -6.78 -6.11
N THR A 306 21.07 -6.11 -5.13
CA THR A 306 21.75 -5.15 -4.26
C THR A 306 21.70 -5.70 -2.83
N VAL A 307 22.82 -6.17 -2.30
CA VAL A 307 22.91 -6.76 -0.95
C VAL A 307 23.53 -5.74 0.01
N LYS A 308 22.83 -5.44 1.11
CA LYS A 308 23.28 -4.49 2.14
C LYS A 308 24.58 -4.98 2.81
N PRO A 309 25.44 -4.06 3.30
CA PRO A 309 26.59 -4.43 4.12
C PRO A 309 26.24 -5.38 5.26
N GLY A 310 26.99 -6.48 5.40
CA GLY A 310 26.80 -7.49 6.44
C GLY A 310 25.57 -8.39 6.25
N ALA A 311 24.77 -8.20 5.21
CA ALA A 311 23.60 -9.02 4.94
C ALA A 311 23.93 -10.25 4.07
N GLN A 312 23.03 -11.23 4.09
CA GLN A 312 23.17 -12.46 3.31
C GLN A 312 21.83 -12.94 2.76
N LEU A 313 21.87 -13.65 1.64
CA LEU A 313 20.73 -14.42 1.17
C LEU A 313 20.62 -15.72 1.99
N SER A 314 19.46 -16.39 1.90
CA SER A 314 19.28 -17.72 2.50
C SER A 314 20.22 -18.72 1.82
N LEU A 315 20.63 -19.77 2.55
CA LEU A 315 21.22 -20.93 1.88
C LEU A 315 20.11 -21.63 1.11
N GLN A 316 20.27 -21.71 -0.20
CA GLN A 316 19.21 -22.16 -1.10
C GLN A 316 19.72 -23.08 -2.19
N MET A 317 18.77 -23.70 -2.92
CA MET A 317 19.02 -24.55 -4.07
C MET A 317 17.84 -24.44 -5.04
N HIS A 318 18.11 -24.65 -6.33
CA HIS A 318 17.10 -24.73 -7.38
C HIS A 318 17.17 -26.07 -8.10
N HIS A 319 16.03 -26.65 -8.45
CA HIS A 319 15.97 -27.94 -9.15
C HIS A 319 16.03 -27.80 -10.68
N HIS A 320 15.62 -26.65 -11.22
CA HIS A 320 15.36 -26.52 -12.66
C HIS A 320 16.19 -25.44 -13.37
N ARG A 321 16.98 -24.66 -12.63
CA ARG A 321 17.83 -23.61 -13.17
C ARG A 321 19.25 -23.63 -12.62
N ALA A 322 20.16 -23.17 -13.46
CA ALA A 322 21.51 -22.78 -13.08
C ALA A 322 21.59 -21.25 -13.04
N GLU A 323 22.62 -20.74 -12.38
CA GLU A 323 22.83 -19.29 -12.25
C GLU A 323 24.26 -18.93 -12.58
N HIS A 324 24.45 -17.72 -13.10
CA HIS A 324 25.76 -17.11 -13.29
C HIS A 324 25.75 -15.74 -12.63
N TRP A 325 26.68 -15.52 -11.69
CA TRP A 325 26.77 -14.28 -10.94
C TRP A 325 28.01 -13.51 -11.34
N VAL A 326 27.86 -12.22 -11.62
CA VAL A 326 28.96 -11.29 -11.91
C VAL A 326 28.92 -10.16 -10.88
N VAL A 327 30.04 -9.92 -10.19
CA VAL A 327 30.15 -8.80 -9.25
C VAL A 327 30.32 -7.50 -10.02
N VAL A 328 29.38 -6.57 -9.86
CA VAL A 328 29.46 -5.22 -10.44
C VAL A 328 30.20 -4.27 -9.52
N SER A 329 29.87 -4.28 -8.23
CA SER A 329 30.55 -3.49 -7.21
C SER A 329 30.58 -4.18 -5.85
N GLY A 330 31.64 -3.96 -5.08
CA GLY A 330 31.82 -4.54 -3.74
C GLY A 330 32.55 -5.89 -3.74
N THR A 331 32.35 -6.66 -2.68
CA THR A 331 32.95 -7.99 -2.51
C THR A 331 31.87 -8.98 -2.10
N ALA A 332 31.71 -10.05 -2.85
CA ALA A 332 30.82 -11.16 -2.52
C ALA A 332 31.58 -12.25 -1.79
N ARG A 333 30.99 -12.81 -0.72
CA ARG A 333 31.35 -14.16 -0.25
C ARG A 333 30.30 -15.11 -0.77
N VAL A 334 30.75 -16.11 -1.53
CA VAL A 334 29.89 -17.10 -2.17
C VAL A 334 30.12 -18.45 -1.52
N THR A 335 29.03 -19.08 -1.09
CA THR A 335 29.00 -20.51 -0.79
C THR A 335 28.47 -21.25 -2.02
N ARG A 336 29.17 -22.29 -2.48
CA ARG A 336 28.75 -23.16 -3.59
C ARG A 336 29.11 -24.61 -3.25
N GLY A 337 28.11 -25.39 -2.85
CA GLY A 337 28.32 -26.73 -2.31
C GLY A 337 29.14 -26.65 -1.02
N ASP A 338 30.30 -27.31 -1.02
CA ASP A 338 31.23 -27.34 0.11
C ASP A 338 32.29 -26.21 0.04
N GLU A 339 32.29 -25.41 -1.03
CA GLU A 339 33.27 -24.34 -1.25
C GLU A 339 32.72 -23.00 -0.75
N VAL A 340 33.57 -22.24 -0.05
CA VAL A 340 33.31 -20.84 0.32
C VAL A 340 34.48 -19.99 -0.15
N PHE A 341 34.22 -18.98 -1.00
CA PHE A 341 35.25 -18.12 -1.58
C PHE A 341 34.76 -16.68 -1.75
N LEU A 342 35.71 -15.76 -1.97
CA LEU A 342 35.41 -14.36 -2.25
C LEU A 342 35.45 -14.08 -3.75
N LEU A 343 34.60 -13.18 -4.20
CA LEU A 343 34.64 -12.57 -5.53
C LEU A 343 34.70 -11.05 -5.37
N SER A 344 35.57 -10.42 -6.14
CA SER A 344 35.75 -8.98 -6.27
C SER A 344 35.07 -8.47 -7.53
N GLU A 345 35.03 -7.14 -7.71
CA GLU A 345 34.46 -6.50 -8.90
C GLU A 345 34.98 -7.12 -10.21
N ASN A 346 34.06 -7.35 -11.15
CA ASN A 346 34.26 -7.99 -12.44
C ASN A 346 34.66 -9.49 -12.40
N GLU A 347 34.77 -10.10 -11.22
CA GLU A 347 34.85 -11.56 -11.09
C GLU A 347 33.45 -12.20 -11.15
N SER A 348 33.40 -13.48 -11.47
CA SER A 348 32.14 -14.20 -11.65
C SER A 348 32.21 -15.65 -11.22
N THR A 349 31.03 -16.25 -11.00
CA THR A 349 30.90 -17.67 -10.71
C THR A 349 29.67 -18.28 -11.36
N TYR A 350 29.78 -19.56 -11.67
CA TYR A 350 28.66 -20.40 -12.09
C TYR A 350 28.16 -21.22 -10.91
N ILE A 351 26.84 -21.24 -10.73
CA ILE A 351 26.10 -22.02 -9.75
C ILE A 351 25.35 -23.14 -10.49
N PRO A 352 25.80 -24.40 -10.38
CA PRO A 352 25.15 -25.51 -11.06
C PRO A 352 23.76 -25.84 -10.48
N ILE A 353 22.93 -26.48 -11.31
CA ILE A 353 21.61 -27.01 -10.91
C ILE A 353 21.77 -27.98 -9.73
N GLY A 354 20.90 -27.88 -8.73
CA GLY A 354 20.89 -28.78 -7.57
C GLY A 354 22.03 -28.57 -6.57
N VAL A 355 22.86 -27.54 -6.76
CA VAL A 355 23.93 -27.20 -5.81
C VAL A 355 23.43 -26.17 -4.81
N ARG A 356 23.63 -26.45 -3.52
CA ARG A 356 23.35 -25.49 -2.45
C ARG A 356 24.28 -24.30 -2.58
N HIS A 357 23.74 -23.10 -2.49
CA HIS A 357 24.52 -21.88 -2.63
C HIS A 357 23.98 -20.73 -1.77
N ARG A 358 24.86 -19.78 -1.47
CA ARG A 358 24.54 -18.56 -0.71
C ARG A 358 25.40 -17.40 -1.21
N LEU A 359 24.79 -16.22 -1.28
CA LEU A 359 25.48 -14.95 -1.51
C LEU A 359 25.48 -14.13 -0.22
N GLU A 360 26.65 -13.66 0.19
CA GLU A 360 26.83 -12.77 1.35
C GLU A 360 27.60 -11.51 0.94
N ASN A 361 27.27 -10.39 1.56
CA ASN A 361 28.08 -9.17 1.51
C ASN A 361 28.88 -9.00 2.82
N PRO A 362 30.13 -9.49 2.90
CA PRO A 362 30.99 -9.29 4.05
C PRO A 362 31.56 -7.86 4.15
N GLY A 363 31.32 -7.01 3.16
CA GLY A 363 31.87 -5.67 3.07
C GLY A 363 31.10 -4.61 3.84
N THR A 364 31.56 -3.36 3.69
CA THR A 364 30.98 -2.17 4.33
C THR A 364 30.23 -1.27 3.34
N ILE A 365 30.20 -1.61 2.06
CA ILE A 365 29.44 -0.93 1.00
C ILE A 365 28.42 -1.89 0.39
N PRO A 366 27.33 -1.41 -0.25
CA PRO A 366 26.40 -2.27 -0.98
C PRO A 366 27.14 -3.14 -2.00
N LEU A 367 26.76 -4.42 -2.06
CA LEU A 367 27.25 -5.38 -3.05
C LEU A 367 26.23 -5.44 -4.19
N GLU A 368 26.70 -5.16 -5.41
CA GLU A 368 25.88 -5.28 -6.62
C GLU A 368 26.29 -6.49 -7.44
N ILE A 369 25.33 -7.37 -7.76
CA ILE A 369 25.53 -8.56 -8.59
C ILE A 369 24.58 -8.51 -9.79
N ILE A 370 25.07 -8.86 -10.98
CA ILE A 370 24.22 -9.32 -12.08
C ILE A 370 24.11 -10.83 -12.01
N GLU A 371 22.89 -11.32 -11.80
CA GLU A 371 22.53 -12.73 -11.83
C GLU A 371 21.85 -13.05 -13.15
N VAL A 372 22.41 -14.03 -13.88
CA VAL A 372 21.78 -14.61 -15.06
C VAL A 372 21.33 -16.02 -14.71
N GLN A 373 20.02 -16.21 -14.62
CA GLN A 373 19.40 -17.51 -14.45
C GLN A 373 19.15 -18.14 -15.81
N SER A 374 19.37 -19.45 -15.93
CA SER A 374 19.11 -20.20 -17.16
C SER A 374 18.59 -21.60 -16.85
N GLY A 375 17.47 -21.98 -17.47
CA GLY A 375 16.79 -23.23 -17.14
C GLY A 375 15.49 -23.44 -17.89
N SER A 376 14.84 -24.58 -17.65
CA SER A 376 13.51 -24.88 -18.18
C SER A 376 12.38 -24.27 -17.34
N TYR A 377 12.68 -23.84 -16.12
CA TYR A 377 11.75 -23.21 -15.20
C TYR A 377 12.50 -22.21 -14.30
N LEU A 378 11.95 -21.01 -14.14
CA LEU A 378 12.63 -19.87 -13.50
C LEU A 378 11.80 -19.24 -12.36
N GLY A 379 10.69 -19.87 -11.96
CA GLY A 379 9.84 -19.39 -10.87
C GLY A 379 10.55 -19.29 -9.52
N GLU A 380 10.07 -18.42 -8.64
CA GLU A 380 10.61 -18.28 -7.27
C GLU A 380 10.15 -19.38 -6.31
N ASP A 381 9.21 -20.22 -6.73
CA ASP A 381 8.74 -21.43 -6.05
C ASP A 381 9.70 -22.63 -6.26
N ASP A 382 10.64 -22.57 -7.20
CA ASP A 382 11.75 -23.54 -7.33
C ASP A 382 12.84 -23.37 -6.25
N ILE A 383 12.66 -22.42 -5.33
CA ILE A 383 13.65 -22.09 -4.30
C ILE A 383 13.44 -22.96 -3.07
N VAL A 384 14.34 -23.91 -2.85
CA VAL A 384 14.41 -24.69 -1.61
C VAL A 384 15.33 -23.97 -0.62
N ARG A 385 14.81 -23.55 0.53
CA ARG A 385 15.57 -22.84 1.59
C ARG A 385 15.96 -23.79 2.71
N PHE A 386 17.22 -23.73 3.14
CA PHE A 386 17.76 -24.59 4.21
C PHE A 386 18.07 -23.82 5.49
N GLU A 387 18.58 -22.60 5.35
CA GLU A 387 18.95 -21.73 6.46
C GLU A 387 18.67 -20.28 6.06
N ASP A 388 17.85 -19.61 6.86
CA ASP A 388 17.52 -18.20 6.69
C ASP A 388 17.55 -17.50 8.04
N ILE A 389 18.33 -16.42 8.14
CA ILE A 389 18.42 -15.61 9.37
C ILE A 389 17.26 -14.60 9.49
N TYR A 390 16.31 -14.65 8.55
CA TYR A 390 15.14 -13.77 8.49
C TYR A 390 13.82 -14.53 8.58
N ASP A 391 13.85 -15.78 9.05
CA ASP A 391 12.68 -16.64 9.27
C ASP A 391 11.75 -16.81 8.04
N ARG A 392 12.29 -16.85 6.82
CA ARG A 392 11.52 -17.19 5.60
C ARG A 392 11.62 -18.67 5.22
N CYS A 393 12.11 -19.53 6.10
CA CYS A 393 11.99 -20.97 5.92
C CYS A 393 10.52 -21.36 6.14
N GLU A 394 9.88 -21.96 5.14
CA GLU A 394 8.63 -22.68 5.38
C GLU A 394 8.96 -23.90 6.25
N GLY A 395 8.30 -24.00 7.40
CA GLY A 395 8.38 -25.17 8.27
C GLY A 395 7.67 -26.39 7.69
#